data_AF-A0A7C5BTD4-F1
#
_entry.id   AF-A0A7C5BTD4-F1
#
_cell.length_a   1.000
_cell.length_b   1.000
_cell.length_c   1.000
_cell.angle_alpha   90.00
_cell.angle_beta   90.00
_cell.angle_gamma   90.00
#
_symmetry.space_group_name_H-M   'P 1'
#
loop_
_entity.id
_entity.type
_entity.pdbx_description
1 polymer ?
#
loop_
_entity_poly.entity_id
_entity_poly.type
_entity_poly.pdbx_seq_one_letter_code
_entity_poly.pdbx_strand_id
1 'polypeptide(L)' 'FRDTVQAQAVVIDWCYTFYNYQRRHSAADGLSPVNYEIRENRQKPEAA' A
#
# COMPACT_ATOMS: atom_id res chain seq x y z
N PHE A 1 -19.37 -6.13 -11.28
CA PHE A 1 -19.67 -6.67 -9.94
C PHE A 1 -21.12 -7.12 -9.90
N ARG A 2 -21.44 -8.17 -9.14
CA ARG A 2 -22.81 -8.69 -9.04
C ARG A 2 -23.67 -7.86 -8.06
N ASP A 3 -23.06 -7.40 -6.99
CA ASP A 3 -23.65 -6.50 -6.00
C ASP A 3 -22.54 -5.69 -5.31
N THR A 4 -22.92 -4.77 -4.43
CA THR A 4 -21.99 -3.90 -3.71
C THR A 4 -21.14 -4.65 -2.68
N VAL A 5 -21.64 -5.75 -2.12
CA VAL A 5 -20.89 -6.58 -1.15
C VAL A 5 -19.73 -7.27 -1.86
N GLN A 6 -20.00 -7.87 -3.03
CA GLN A 6 -18.98 -8.50 -3.85
C GLN A 6 -17.98 -7.47 -4.39
N ALA A 7 -18.43 -6.27 -4.75
CA ALA A 7 -17.53 -5.19 -5.14
C ALA A 7 -16.61 -4.75 -4.00
N GLN A 8 -17.17 -4.55 -2.80
CA GLN A 8 -16.42 -4.17 -1.62
C GLN A 8 -15.33 -5.19 -1.28
N ALA A 9 -15.67 -6.49 -1.29
CA ALA A 9 -14.70 -7.55 -1.01
C ALA A 9 -13.51 -7.53 -1.97
N VAL A 10 -13.76 -7.35 -3.27
CA VAL A 10 -12.69 -7.28 -4.29
C VAL A 10 -11.83 -6.04 -4.10
N VAL A 11 -12.43 -4.88 -3.82
CA VAL A 11 -11.68 -3.63 -3.62
C VAL A 11 -10.81 -3.71 -2.37
N ILE A 12 -11.35 -4.23 -1.26
CA ILE A 12 -10.57 -4.41 -0.02
C ILE A 12 -9.39 -5.35 -0.24
N ASP A 13 -9.64 -6.50 -0.87
CA ASP A 13 -8.57 -7.46 -1.18
C ASP A 13 -7.51 -6.82 -2.08
N TRP A 14 -7.91 -6.12 -3.14
CA TRP A 14 -6.98 -5.45 -4.05
C TRP A 14 -6.17 -4.35 -3.35
N CYS A 15 -6.80 -3.52 -2.52
CA CYS A 15 -6.12 -2.46 -1.77
C CYS A 15 -5.07 -3.04 -0.80
N TYR A 16 -5.42 -4.11 -0.08
CA TYR A 16 -4.50 -4.74 0.84
C TYR A 16 -3.42 -5.52 0.07
N THR A 17 -3.77 -6.58 -0.64
CA THR A 17 -2.79 -7.52 -1.20
C THR A 17 -1.99 -6.90 -2.33
N PHE A 18 -2.65 -6.42 -3.38
CA PHE A 18 -1.96 -5.94 -4.56
C PHE A 18 -1.38 -4.54 -4.33
N TYR A 19 -2.20 -3.56 -3.97
CA TYR A 19 -1.74 -2.17 -3.90
C TYR A 19 -0.71 -1.98 -2.79
N ASN A 20 -0.98 -2.37 -1.54
CA ASN A 20 -0.06 -2.10 -0.44
C ASN A 20 1.21 -2.97 -0.46
N TYR A 21 1.12 -4.24 -0.87
CA TYR A 21 2.24 -5.19 -0.74
C TYR A 21 2.91 -5.57 -2.06
N GLN A 22 2.18 -5.71 -3.18
CA GLN A 22 2.76 -6.24 -4.43
C GLN A 22 3.15 -5.14 -5.42
N ARG A 23 2.32 -4.10 -5.57
CA ARG A 23 2.52 -3.02 -6.54
C ARG A 23 3.81 -2.27 -6.24
N ARG A 24 4.64 -2.07 -7.26
CA ARG A 24 5.89 -1.31 -7.15
C ARG A 24 5.76 0.03 -7.87
N HIS A 25 6.16 1.11 -7.20
CA HIS A 25 6.07 2.46 -7.73
C HIS A 25 7.46 2.97 -8.14
N SER A 26 7.63 3.39 -9.40
CA SER A 26 8.89 3.98 -9.87
C SER A 26 9.25 5.26 -9.11
N ALA A 27 8.24 6.05 -8.72
CA ALA A 27 8.42 7.24 -7.88
C ALA A 27 8.84 6.93 -6.43
N ALA A 28 8.82 5.66 -6.03
CA ALA A 28 9.22 5.18 -4.70
C ALA A 28 10.38 4.16 -4.81
N ASP A 29 11.27 4.34 -5.79
CA ASP A 29 12.42 3.46 -6.04
C ASP A 29 12.05 1.97 -6.22
N GLY A 30 10.86 1.70 -6.77
CA GLY A 30 10.35 0.33 -6.93
C GLY A 30 9.94 -0.34 -5.62
N LEU A 31 9.78 0.41 -4.53
CA LEU A 31 9.19 -0.09 -3.30
C LEU A 31 7.67 -0.26 -3.44
N SER A 32 7.14 -1.20 -2.68
CA SER A 32 5.70 -1.23 -2.40
C SER A 32 5.34 -0.10 -1.42
N PRO A 33 4.08 0.38 -1.41
CA PRO A 33 3.65 1.44 -0.51
C PRO A 33 4.05 1.20 0.95
N VAL A 34 3.80 -0.01 1.47
CA VAL A 34 4.16 -0.34 2.87
C VAL A 34 5.67 -0.26 3.12
N ASN A 35 6.50 -0.70 2.17
CA ASN A 35 7.95 -0.67 2.32
C ASN A 35 8.50 0.76 2.21
N TYR A 36 7.88 1.59 1.38
CA TYR A 36 8.18 3.01 1.32
C TYR A 36 7.89 3.67 2.67
N GLU A 37 6.69 3.49 3.23
CA GLU A 37 6.34 4.06 4.55
C GLU A 37 7.27 3.58 5.66
N ILE A 38 7.63 2.30 5.70
CA ILE A 38 8.61 1.77 6.67
C ILE A 38 9.97 2.46 6.51
N ARG A 39 10.43 2.68 5.27
CA ARG A 39 11.70 3.36 5.00
C ARG A 39 11.66 4.81 5.46
N GLU A 40 10.62 5.55 5.08
CA GLU A 40 10.48 6.97 5.41
C GLU A 40 10.32 7.19 6.92
N ASN A 41 9.55 6.34 7.59
CA ASN A 41 9.35 6.43 9.04
C ASN A 41 10.64 6.11 9.83
N ARG A 42 11.53 5.26 9.31
CA ARG A 42 12.84 4.99 9.93
C ARG A 42 13.81 6.15 9.80
N GLN A 43 13.64 7.00 8.79
CA GLN A 43 14.55 8.12 8.52
C GLN A 43 14.14 9.40 9.24
N LYS A 44 12.90 9.49 9.73
CA LYS A 44 12.43 10.66 10.47
C LYS A 44 12.96 10.62 11.91
N PRO A 45 13.90 11.49 12.30
CA PRO A 45 14.26 11.62 13.71
C PRO A 45 13.02 12.03 14.51
N GLU A 46 12.84 11.44 15.68
CA GLU A 46 11.83 11.90 16.64
C GLU A 46 12.10 13.37 16.93
N ALA A 47 11.09 14.23 16.72
CA ALA A 47 11.22 15.64 17.06
C ALA A 47 11.46 15.72 18.58
N ALA A 48 12.64 16.23 18.96
CA ALA A 48 13.07 16.40 20.35
C ALA A 48 12.26 17.47 21.09
#